data_AF-A0A6V7W4D7-F1
#
_entry.id   AF-A0A6V7W4D7-F1
#
_cell.length_a   1.000
_cell.length_b   1.000
_cell.length_c   1.000
_cell.angle_alpha   90.00
_cell.angle_beta   90.00
_cell.angle_gamma   90.00
#
_symmetry.space_group_name_H-M   'P 1'
#
loop_
_entity.id
_entity.type
_entity.pdbx_description
1 polymer ?
#
loop_
_entity_poly.entity_id
_entity_poly.type
_entity_poly.pdbx_seq_one_letter_code
_entity_poly.pdbx_strand_id
1 'polypeptide(L)'
;MQWIDGMVNLVSIDELANNVAGAEALLERHQSILKEITSKEIKFKSLRQLSNQLINYENFSSDAVRQRMDDVKKARKRLNGAVVQRRKILDQCLELQLFYRDCEQCDTWMNAREAFLAQEDPTEDNFESLIKKHEDFDKAIASQQEKLNNLDQLAKQLVASEHYAKQAISNKFIKNKLKK
;
A
#
# COMPACT_ATOMS: atom_id res chain seq x y z
N MET A 1 -1.23 -28.67 11.05
CA MET A 1 -1.79 -28.16 9.78
C MET A 1 -2.83 -27.08 10.07
N GLN A 2 -3.87 -27.36 10.87
CA GLN A 2 -4.94 -26.41 11.23
C GLN A 2 -4.50 -24.96 11.56
N TRP A 3 -3.45 -24.75 12.37
CA TRP A 3 -2.97 -23.37 12.64
C TRP A 3 -2.42 -22.68 11.39
N ILE A 4 -1.67 -23.38 10.53
CA ILE A 4 -1.17 -22.81 9.26
C ILE A 4 -2.35 -22.49 8.33
N ASP A 5 -3.32 -23.39 8.24
CA ASP A 5 -4.53 -23.18 7.42
C ASP A 5 -5.33 -21.98 7.91
N GLY A 6 -5.52 -21.86 9.22
CA GLY A 6 -6.17 -20.70 9.85
C GLY A 6 -5.43 -19.38 9.57
N MET A 7 -4.09 -19.39 9.63
CA MET A 7 -3.27 -18.22 9.29
C MET A 7 -3.36 -17.84 7.82
N VAL A 8 -3.37 -18.82 6.91
CA VAL A 8 -3.58 -18.55 5.48
C VAL A 8 -4.94 -17.88 5.27
N ASN A 9 -6.00 -18.38 5.89
CA ASN A 9 -7.34 -17.79 5.78
C ASN A 9 -7.37 -16.37 6.34
N LEU A 10 -6.75 -16.14 7.51
CA LEU A 10 -6.69 -14.82 8.14
C LEU A 10 -5.94 -13.80 7.27
N VAL A 11 -4.84 -14.20 6.65
CA VAL A 11 -4.03 -13.35 5.76
C VAL A 11 -4.73 -13.09 4.43
N SER A 12 -5.53 -14.04 3.94
CA SER A 12 -6.16 -13.98 2.62
C SER A 12 -7.53 -13.29 2.61
N ILE A 13 -7.93 -12.63 3.70
CA ILE A 13 -9.16 -11.82 3.74
C ILE A 13 -9.04 -10.69 2.70
N ASP A 14 -9.99 -10.59 1.77
CA ASP A 14 -9.91 -9.70 0.60
C ASP A 14 -10.43 -8.27 0.84
N GLU A 15 -10.31 -7.79 2.07
CA GLU A 15 -10.78 -6.45 2.45
C GLU A 15 -9.71 -5.41 2.10
N LEU A 16 -10.09 -4.33 1.40
CA LEU A 16 -9.22 -3.18 1.14
C LEU A 16 -9.87 -1.90 1.66
N ALA A 17 -9.04 -1.00 2.17
CA ALA A 17 -9.51 0.29 2.67
C ALA A 17 -9.73 1.30 1.54
N ASN A 18 -10.64 2.24 1.78
CA ASN A 18 -10.95 3.34 0.87
C ASN A 18 -10.40 4.70 1.34
N ASN A 19 -9.51 4.69 2.32
CA ASN A 19 -8.83 5.87 2.85
C ASN A 19 -7.48 5.48 3.46
N VAL A 20 -6.61 6.48 3.66
CA VAL A 20 -5.23 6.29 4.13
C VAL A 20 -5.19 5.63 5.52
N ALA A 21 -5.96 6.15 6.47
CA ALA A 21 -5.97 5.62 7.84
C ALA A 21 -6.40 4.15 7.91
N GLY A 22 -7.40 3.76 7.11
CA GLY A 22 -7.82 2.36 7.00
C GLY A 22 -6.75 1.47 6.38
N ALA A 23 -6.04 1.96 5.36
CA ALA A 23 -4.96 1.19 4.73
C ALA A 23 -3.77 0.99 5.69
N GLU A 24 -3.41 2.01 6.46
CA GLU A 24 -2.40 1.93 7.52
C GLU A 24 -2.81 0.94 8.62
N ALA A 25 -4.07 0.97 9.06
CA ALA A 25 -4.59 0.03 10.05
C ALA A 25 -4.53 -1.43 9.57
N LEU A 26 -4.81 -1.68 8.28
CA LEU A 26 -4.66 -3.01 7.68
C LEU A 26 -3.19 -3.47 7.64
N LEU A 27 -2.25 -2.56 7.36
CA LEU A 27 -0.81 -2.85 7.41
C LEU A 27 -0.33 -3.18 8.83
N GLU A 28 -0.78 -2.44 9.84
CA GLU A 28 -0.47 -2.73 11.24
C GLU A 28 -1.04 -4.08 11.71
N ARG A 29 -2.27 -4.40 11.29
CA ARG A 29 -2.85 -5.73 11.53
C ARG A 29 -2.01 -6.82 10.85
N HIS A 30 -1.59 -6.60 9.61
CA HIS A 30 -0.72 -7.53 8.89
C HIS A 30 0.63 -7.73 9.61
N GLN A 31 1.24 -6.65 10.10
CA GLN A 31 2.47 -6.70 10.89
C GLN A 31 2.31 -7.48 12.20
N SER A 32 1.14 -7.38 12.83
CA SER A 32 0.82 -8.17 14.02
C SER A 32 0.73 -9.67 13.71
N ILE A 33 0.12 -10.04 12.57
CA ILE A 33 0.08 -11.44 12.09
C ILE A 33 1.51 -11.95 11.81
N LEU A 34 2.36 -11.14 11.20
CA LEU A 34 3.78 -11.48 10.95
C LEU A 34 4.53 -11.79 12.25
N LYS A 35 4.32 -11.01 13.30
CA LYS A 35 4.90 -11.26 14.63
C LYS A 35 4.43 -12.61 15.17
N GLU A 36 3.14 -12.94 15.05
CA GLU A 36 2.62 -14.24 15.49
C GLU A 36 3.26 -15.38 14.70
N ILE A 37 3.35 -15.28 13.37
CA ILE A 37 3.96 -16.31 12.52
C ILE A 37 5.42 -16.51 12.90
N THR A 38 6.17 -15.42 13.05
CA THR A 38 7.59 -15.44 13.42
C THR A 38 7.80 -16.07 14.79
N SER A 39 6.89 -15.85 15.75
CA SER A 39 6.97 -16.46 17.08
C SER A 39 6.91 -18.00 17.05
N LYS A 40 6.29 -18.59 16.02
CA LYS A 40 6.22 -20.06 15.85
C LYS A 40 7.45 -20.66 15.18
N GLU A 41 8.38 -19.84 14.68
CA GLU A 41 9.55 -20.32 13.94
C GLU A 41 10.39 -21.29 14.77
N ILE A 42 10.57 -21.00 16.06
CA ILE A 42 11.31 -21.87 16.99
C ILE A 42 10.65 -23.25 17.06
N LYS A 43 9.31 -23.32 17.19
CA LYS A 43 8.57 -24.59 17.25
C LYS A 43 8.75 -25.41 15.97
N PHE A 44 8.75 -24.77 14.81
CA PHE A 44 9.00 -25.47 13.55
C PHE A 44 10.44 -25.98 13.43
N LYS A 45 11.43 -25.22 13.93
CA LYS A 45 12.83 -25.66 13.97
C LYS A 45 12.98 -26.88 14.87
N SER A 46 12.42 -26.86 16.08
CA SER A 46 12.45 -27.99 17.00
C SER A 46 11.76 -29.23 16.43
N LEU A 47 10.58 -29.06 15.80
CA LEU A 47 9.89 -30.16 15.13
C LEU A 47 10.76 -30.81 14.05
N ARG A 48 11.41 -29.99 13.21
CA ARG A 48 12.31 -30.49 12.16
C ARG A 48 13.51 -31.23 12.74
N GLN A 49 14.12 -30.71 13.81
CA GLN A 49 15.25 -31.38 14.47
C GLN A 49 14.85 -32.75 15.01
N LEU A 50 13.71 -32.83 15.71
CA LEU A 50 13.19 -34.09 16.24
C LEU A 50 12.87 -35.09 15.12
N SER A 51 12.23 -34.63 14.04
CA SER A 51 11.93 -35.50 12.90
C SER A 51 13.19 -36.04 12.22
N ASN A 52 14.25 -35.23 12.11
CA ASN A 52 15.53 -35.69 11.56
C ASN A 52 16.18 -36.75 12.47
N GLN A 53 16.12 -36.59 13.79
CA GLN A 53 16.59 -37.60 14.73
C GLN A 53 15.83 -38.92 14.54
N LEU A 54 14.50 -38.88 14.48
CA LEU A 54 13.66 -40.06 14.28
C LEU A 54 13.96 -40.79 12.96
N ILE A 55 14.21 -40.04 11.89
CA ILE A 55 14.58 -40.61 10.58
C ILE A 55 15.95 -41.30 10.63
N ASN A 56 16.91 -40.73 11.36
CA ASN A 56 18.27 -41.28 11.48
C ASN A 56 18.33 -42.58 12.28
N TYR A 57 17.36 -42.86 13.15
CA TYR A 57 17.26 -44.14 13.84
C TYR A 57 16.68 -45.27 12.98
N GLU A 58 16.44 -45.03 11.67
CA GLU A 58 16.00 -46.00 10.65
C GLU A 58 14.92 -47.00 11.12
N ASN A 59 13.84 -46.46 11.70
CA ASN A 59 12.66 -47.25 12.06
C ASN A 59 11.66 -47.35 10.89
N PHE A 60 10.78 -48.36 10.91
CA PHE A 60 9.70 -48.57 9.92
C PHE A 60 8.81 -47.32 9.70
N SER A 61 8.76 -46.40 10.68
CA SER A 61 7.99 -45.16 10.62
C SER A 61 8.73 -43.98 9.94
N SER A 62 9.99 -44.15 9.51
CA SER A 62 10.79 -43.07 8.92
C SER A 62 10.16 -42.45 7.67
N ASP A 63 9.52 -43.25 6.83
CA ASP A 63 8.85 -42.75 5.62
C ASP A 63 7.60 -41.92 5.94
N ALA A 64 6.80 -42.35 6.92
CA ALA A 64 5.66 -41.58 7.39
C ALA A 64 6.08 -40.23 8.00
N VAL A 65 7.19 -40.21 8.75
CA VAL A 65 7.76 -38.98 9.31
C VAL A 65 8.27 -38.05 8.21
N ARG A 66 8.98 -38.58 7.20
CA ARG A 66 9.43 -37.80 6.03
C ARG A 66 8.26 -37.17 5.31
N GLN A 67 7.23 -37.94 4.99
CA GLN A 67 6.04 -37.45 4.30
C GLN A 67 5.34 -36.35 5.10
N ARG A 68 5.19 -36.53 6.41
CA ARG A 68 4.58 -35.51 7.27
C ARG A 68 5.40 -34.22 7.32
N MET A 69 6.72 -34.32 7.34
CA MET A 69 7.61 -33.15 7.31
C MET A 69 7.54 -32.40 5.99
N ASP A 70 7.39 -33.11 4.88
CA ASP A 70 7.16 -32.53 3.57
C ASP A 70 5.84 -31.77 3.49
N ASP A 71 4.76 -32.32 4.04
CA ASP A 71 3.47 -31.63 4.14
C ASP A 71 3.59 -30.32 4.94
N VAL A 72 4.27 -30.37 6.10
CA VAL A 72 4.50 -29.17 6.92
C VAL A 72 5.33 -28.13 6.15
N LYS A 73 6.35 -28.56 5.41
CA LYS A 73 7.19 -27.67 4.58
C LYS A 73 6.36 -27.01 3.47
N LYS A 74 5.53 -27.78 2.76
CA LYS A 74 4.62 -27.27 1.71
C LYS A 74 3.62 -26.26 2.29
N ALA A 75 2.99 -26.58 3.42
CA ALA A 75 2.05 -25.69 4.08
C ALA A 75 2.70 -24.37 4.53
N ARG A 76 3.92 -24.41 5.07
CA ARG A 76 4.70 -23.21 5.41
C ARG A 76 5.04 -22.37 4.19
N LYS A 77 5.44 -23.00 3.08
CA LYS A 77 5.72 -22.29 1.82
C LYS A 77 4.47 -21.55 1.33
N ARG A 78 3.30 -22.18 1.40
CA ARG A 78 2.01 -21.55 1.06
C ARG A 78 1.68 -20.37 1.97
N LEU A 79 1.86 -20.50 3.28
CA LEU A 79 1.64 -19.40 4.22
C LEU A 79 2.56 -18.21 3.93
N ASN A 80 3.86 -18.46 3.74
CA ASN A 80 4.81 -17.40 3.40
C ASN A 80 4.45 -16.72 2.08
N GLY A 81 4.01 -17.49 1.08
CA GLY A 81 3.51 -16.94 -0.18
C GLY A 81 2.30 -16.04 0.02
N ALA A 82 1.29 -16.50 0.77
CA ALA A 82 0.09 -15.72 1.05
C ALA A 82 0.41 -14.41 1.80
N VAL A 83 1.32 -14.46 2.78
CA VAL A 83 1.79 -13.29 3.53
C VAL A 83 2.44 -12.26 2.62
N VAL A 84 3.37 -12.68 1.76
CA VAL A 84 4.07 -11.78 0.84
C VAL A 84 3.11 -11.16 -0.16
N GLN A 85 2.20 -11.96 -0.74
CA GLN A 85 1.20 -11.46 -1.67
C GLN A 85 0.25 -10.46 -1.01
N ARG A 86 -0.23 -10.77 0.20
CA ARG A 86 -1.10 -9.86 0.94
C ARG A 86 -0.39 -8.55 1.26
N ARG A 87 0.88 -8.60 1.66
CA ARG A 87 1.67 -7.39 1.91
C ARG A 87 1.72 -6.49 0.68
N LYS A 88 2.06 -7.06 -0.48
CA LYS A 88 2.10 -6.34 -1.77
C LYS A 88 0.76 -5.64 -2.06
N ILE A 89 -0.36 -6.33 -1.87
CA ILE A 89 -1.69 -5.76 -2.11
C ILE A 89 -2.02 -4.63 -1.12
N LEU A 90 -1.66 -4.77 0.16
CA LEU A 90 -1.88 -3.72 1.16
C LEU A 90 -1.01 -2.48 0.92
N ASP A 91 0.26 -2.67 0.52
CA ASP A 91 1.14 -1.57 0.15
C ASP A 91 0.57 -0.81 -1.07
N GLN A 92 0.15 -1.54 -2.12
CA GLN A 92 -0.55 -0.94 -3.28
C GLN A 92 -1.85 -0.24 -2.87
N CYS A 93 -2.60 -0.78 -1.90
CA CYS A 93 -3.79 -0.11 -1.39
C CYS A 93 -3.46 1.23 -0.74
N LEU A 94 -2.41 1.29 0.09
CA LEU A 94 -1.97 2.54 0.70
C LEU A 94 -1.53 3.56 -0.36
N GLU A 95 -0.71 3.13 -1.33
CA GLU A 95 -0.27 3.98 -2.44
C GLU A 95 -1.45 4.59 -3.21
N LEU A 96 -2.48 3.79 -3.51
CA LEU A 96 -3.70 4.26 -4.17
C LEU A 96 -4.45 5.31 -3.33
N GLN A 97 -4.61 5.08 -2.02
CA GLN A 97 -5.33 6.02 -1.17
C GLN A 97 -4.57 7.33 -0.98
N LEU A 98 -3.24 7.28 -0.90
CA LEU A 98 -2.40 8.47 -0.90
C LEU A 98 -2.55 9.25 -2.21
N PHE A 99 -2.48 8.56 -3.35
CA PHE A 99 -2.69 9.17 -4.66
C PHE A 99 -4.05 9.88 -4.76
N TYR A 100 -5.14 9.24 -4.32
CA TYR A 100 -6.47 9.85 -4.37
C TYR A 100 -6.60 11.06 -3.45
N ARG A 101 -6.09 10.98 -2.21
CA ARG A 101 -6.08 12.10 -1.28
C ARG A 101 -5.32 13.29 -1.88
N ASP A 102 -4.15 13.06 -2.44
CA ASP A 102 -3.31 14.11 -2.98
C ASP A 102 -3.93 14.73 -4.26
N CYS A 103 -4.61 13.92 -5.09
CA CYS A 103 -5.44 14.43 -6.19
C CYS A 103 -6.57 15.33 -5.69
N GLU A 104 -7.29 14.90 -4.65
CA GLU A 104 -8.40 15.67 -4.07
C GLU A 104 -7.92 16.98 -3.44
N GLN A 105 -6.77 16.98 -2.77
CA GLN A 105 -6.15 18.20 -2.25
C GLN A 105 -5.80 19.17 -3.39
N CYS A 106 -5.27 18.67 -4.51
CA CYS A 106 -4.99 19.50 -5.67
C CYS A 106 -6.27 20.08 -6.28
N ASP A 107 -7.30 19.26 -6.47
CA ASP A 107 -8.59 19.70 -7.01
C ASP A 107 -9.23 20.76 -6.09
N THR A 108 -9.20 20.54 -4.77
CA THR A 108 -9.73 21.48 -3.78
C THR A 108 -8.98 22.81 -3.80
N TRP A 109 -7.65 22.77 -3.87
CA TRP A 109 -6.83 23.97 -3.96
C TRP A 109 -7.11 24.77 -5.24
N MET A 110 -7.24 24.08 -6.39
CA MET A 110 -7.56 24.73 -7.66
C MET A 110 -8.95 25.37 -7.62
N ASN A 111 -9.97 24.66 -7.17
CA ASN A 111 -11.34 25.18 -7.06
C ASN A 111 -11.40 26.40 -6.11
N ALA A 112 -10.74 26.33 -4.96
CA ALA A 112 -10.68 27.44 -4.02
C ALA A 112 -10.00 28.67 -4.64
N ARG A 113 -8.96 28.45 -5.45
CA ARG A 113 -8.25 29.53 -6.13
C ARG A 113 -9.08 30.15 -7.26
N GLU A 114 -9.76 29.35 -8.07
CA GLU A 114 -10.69 29.84 -9.10
C GLU A 114 -11.82 30.66 -8.48
N ALA A 115 -12.40 30.19 -7.38
CA ALA A 115 -13.43 30.92 -6.65
C ALA A 115 -12.93 32.26 -6.08
N PHE A 116 -11.71 32.27 -5.53
CA PHE A 116 -11.08 33.50 -5.04
C PHE A 116 -10.89 34.53 -6.17
N LEU A 117 -10.34 34.10 -7.31
CA LEU A 117 -10.12 34.98 -8.47
C LEU A 117 -11.43 35.49 -9.08
N ALA A 118 -12.50 34.70 -9.03
CA ALA A 118 -13.81 35.10 -9.54
C ALA A 118 -14.53 36.13 -8.63
N GLN A 119 -14.12 36.26 -7.37
CA GLN A 119 -14.70 37.17 -6.38
C GLN A 119 -13.84 38.41 -6.12
N GLU A 120 -12.63 38.48 -6.71
CA GLU A 120 -11.71 39.59 -6.49
C GLU A 120 -12.18 40.84 -7.26
N ASP A 121 -12.88 41.73 -6.55
CA ASP A 121 -13.22 43.06 -7.07
C ASP A 121 -11.95 43.92 -7.25
N PRO A 122 -11.95 44.89 -8.18
CA PRO A 122 -10.84 45.83 -8.32
C PRO A 122 -10.62 46.60 -7.02
N THR A 123 -9.55 46.29 -6.29
CA THR A 123 -9.20 46.96 -5.04
C THR A 123 -8.42 48.26 -5.31
N GLU A 124 -8.61 49.29 -4.46
CA GLU A 124 -7.76 50.49 -4.43
C GLU A 124 -6.39 50.21 -3.75
N ASP A 125 -5.85 49.01 -3.93
CA ASP A 125 -4.56 48.66 -3.36
C ASP A 125 -3.44 49.48 -4.03
N ASN A 126 -2.45 49.89 -3.23
CA ASN A 126 -1.28 50.55 -3.78
C ASN A 126 -0.42 49.57 -4.62
N PHE A 127 0.42 50.13 -5.49
CA PHE A 127 1.25 49.35 -6.42
C PHE A 127 2.13 48.30 -5.73
N GLU A 128 2.72 48.63 -4.59
CA GLU A 128 3.58 47.73 -3.82
C GLU A 128 2.79 46.52 -3.27
N SER A 129 1.57 46.75 -2.77
CA SER A 129 0.66 45.71 -2.30
C SER A 129 0.28 44.76 -3.44
N LEU A 130 -0.02 45.31 -4.62
CA LEU A 130 -0.34 44.52 -5.82
C LEU A 130 0.83 43.65 -6.28
N ILE A 131 2.05 44.20 -6.31
CA ILE A 131 3.26 43.42 -6.63
C ILE A 131 3.42 42.27 -5.64
N LYS A 132 3.34 42.54 -4.34
CA LYS A 132 3.52 41.52 -3.32
C LYS A 132 2.49 40.40 -3.43
N LYS A 133 1.21 40.74 -3.68
CA LYS A 133 0.16 39.74 -3.93
C LYS A 133 0.46 38.87 -5.16
N HIS A 134 0.96 39.47 -6.23
CA HIS A 134 1.36 38.75 -7.44
C HIS A 134 2.54 37.79 -7.16
N GLU A 135 3.57 38.24 -6.46
CA GLU A 135 4.71 37.39 -6.11
C GLU A 135 4.29 36.19 -5.23
N ASP A 136 3.42 36.43 -4.26
CA ASP A 136 2.88 35.37 -3.39
C ASP A 136 2.00 34.38 -4.19
N PHE A 137 1.26 34.88 -5.19
CA PHE A 137 0.51 34.05 -6.12
C PHE A 137 1.43 33.17 -6.97
N ASP A 138 2.49 33.73 -7.56
CA ASP A 138 3.45 32.99 -8.38
C ASP A 138 4.16 31.89 -7.58
N LYS A 139 4.58 32.19 -6.35
CA LYS A 139 5.17 31.19 -5.44
C LYS A 139 4.19 30.05 -5.15
N ALA A 140 2.92 30.37 -4.92
CA ALA A 140 1.90 29.37 -4.66
C ALA A 140 1.63 28.49 -5.90
N ILE A 141 1.59 29.08 -7.10
CA ILE A 141 1.44 28.35 -8.36
C ILE A 141 2.64 27.44 -8.62
N ALA A 142 3.87 27.93 -8.40
CA ALA A 142 5.08 27.14 -8.56
C ALA A 142 5.09 25.91 -7.64
N SER A 143 4.73 26.08 -6.36
CA SER A 143 4.61 24.97 -5.41
C SER A 143 3.52 23.97 -5.83
N GLN A 144 2.38 24.45 -6.35
CA GLN A 144 1.33 23.56 -6.81
C GLN A 144 1.75 22.77 -8.06
N GLN A 145 2.48 23.39 -8.97
CA GLN A 145 2.99 22.72 -10.16
C GLN A 145 3.97 21.60 -9.80
N GLU A 146 4.82 21.80 -8.79
CA GLU A 146 5.70 20.76 -8.27
C GLU A 146 4.91 19.56 -7.73
N LYS A 147 3.86 19.79 -6.93
CA LYS A 147 2.99 18.72 -6.42
C LYS A 147 2.34 17.92 -7.56
N LEU A 148 1.88 18.59 -8.60
CA LEU A 148 1.27 17.95 -9.77
C LEU A 148 2.29 17.15 -10.59
N ASN A 149 3.52 17.62 -10.69
CA ASN A 149 4.62 16.87 -11.31
C ASN A 149 4.92 15.59 -10.50
N ASN A 150 4.96 15.70 -9.17
CA ASN A 150 5.14 14.55 -8.28
C ASN A 150 3.99 13.54 -8.43
N LEU A 151 2.75 14.01 -8.57
CA LEU A 151 1.59 13.15 -8.83
C LEU A 151 1.64 12.47 -10.20
N ASP A 152 2.12 13.17 -11.24
CA ASP A 152 2.34 12.59 -12.57
C ASP A 152 3.40 11.48 -12.52
N GLN A 153 4.50 11.71 -11.81
CA GLN A 153 5.54 10.70 -11.60
C GLN A 153 5.02 9.51 -10.81
N LEU A 154 4.29 9.74 -9.72
CA LEU A 154 3.70 8.68 -8.92
C LEU A 154 2.71 7.85 -9.75
N ALA A 155 1.78 8.48 -10.47
CA ALA A 155 0.82 7.77 -11.32
C ALA A 155 1.52 6.87 -12.36
N LYS A 156 2.58 7.37 -13.02
CA LYS A 156 3.40 6.59 -13.95
C LYS A 156 4.09 5.42 -13.26
N GLN A 157 4.65 5.63 -12.07
CA GLN A 157 5.31 4.57 -11.30
C GLN A 157 4.32 3.47 -10.89
N LEU A 158 3.12 3.83 -10.41
CA LEU A 158 2.08 2.87 -10.02
C LEU A 158 1.60 2.05 -11.23
N VAL A 159 1.45 2.68 -12.40
CA VAL A 159 1.09 1.94 -13.62
C VAL A 159 2.23 1.01 -14.05
N ALA A 160 3.47 1.47 -13.99
CA ALA A 160 4.66 0.68 -14.37
C ALA A 160 4.93 -0.49 -13.42
N SER A 161 4.56 -0.39 -12.14
CA SER A 161 4.71 -1.46 -11.13
C SER A 161 3.61 -2.53 -11.20
N GLU A 162 2.77 -2.51 -12.25
CA GLU A 162 1.61 -3.38 -12.43
C GLU A 162 0.63 -3.33 -11.24
N HIS A 163 0.36 -2.12 -10.75
CA HIS A 163 -0.60 -1.94 -9.67
C HIS A 163 -1.99 -2.47 -10.04
N TYR A 164 -2.65 -3.13 -9.07
CA TYR A 164 -3.99 -3.70 -9.28
C TYR A 164 -5.04 -2.70 -9.79
N ALA A 165 -4.87 -1.41 -9.53
CA ALA A 165 -5.79 -0.33 -9.90
C ALA A 165 -5.27 0.53 -11.07
N LYS A 166 -4.29 0.03 -11.85
CA LYS A 166 -3.64 0.80 -12.94
C LYS A 166 -4.60 1.51 -13.89
N GLN A 167 -5.72 0.88 -14.25
CA GLN A 167 -6.74 1.47 -15.13
C GLN A 167 -7.46 2.65 -14.44
N ALA A 168 -7.84 2.49 -13.17
CA ALA A 168 -8.50 3.55 -12.41
C ALA A 168 -7.55 4.74 -12.16
N ILE A 169 -6.28 4.46 -11.83
CA ILE A 169 -5.24 5.49 -11.66
C ILE A 169 -5.05 6.27 -12.96
N SER A 170 -4.89 5.57 -14.10
CA SER A 170 -4.73 6.21 -15.41
C SER A 170 -5.95 7.07 -15.78
N ASN A 171 -7.17 6.59 -15.56
CA ASN A 171 -8.40 7.34 -15.87
C ASN A 171 -8.56 8.59 -14.99
N LYS A 172 -8.31 8.48 -13.68
CA LYS A 172 -8.36 9.63 -12.76
C LYS A 172 -7.31 10.67 -13.14
N PHE A 173 -6.11 10.21 -13.51
CA PHE A 173 -5.02 11.07 -13.93
C PHE A 173 -5.32 11.83 -15.24
N ILE A 174 -5.84 11.14 -16.27
CA ILE A 174 -6.22 11.77 -17.55
C ILE A 174 -7.30 12.83 -17.32
N LYS A 175 -8.31 12.54 -16.50
CA LYS A 175 -9.35 13.52 -16.16
C LYS A 175 -8.81 14.78 -15.49
N ASN A 176 -7.82 14.65 -14.60
CA ASN A 176 -7.21 15.80 -13.95
C ASN A 176 -6.31 16.61 -14.88
N LYS A 177 -5.72 16.00 -15.92
CA LYS A 177 -5.01 16.74 -16.99
C LYS A 177 -5.96 17.52 -17.92
N LEU A 178 -7.16 17.01 -18.18
CA LEU A 178 -8.13 17.61 -19.10
C LEU A 178 -8.98 18.74 -18.48
N LYS A 179 -8.92 18.91 -17.15
CA LYS A 179 -9.57 20.03 -16.44
C LYS A 179 -8.73 21.30 -16.36
N LYS A 180 -7.47 21.23 -16.78
CA LYS A 180 -6.60 22.39 -17.01
C LYS A 180 -6.72 22.84 -18.46
#